data_AF-A0A9W3VBU6-F1
#
_entry.id   AF-A0A9W3VBU6-F1
#
_cell.length_a   1.000
_cell.length_b   1.000
_cell.length_c   1.000
_cell.angle_alpha   90.00
_cell.angle_beta   90.00
_cell.angle_gamma   90.00
#
_symmetry.space_group_name_H-M   'P 1'
#
loop_
_entity.id
_entity.type
_entity.pdbx_description
1 polymer ?
#
loop_
_entity_poly.entity_id
_entity_poly.type
_entity_poly.pdbx_seq_one_letter_code
_entity_poly.pdbx_strand_id
1 'polypeptide(L)'
;MENPASKLHTLLNEAYNDCRKASSHNTSYRETWAKVFGIDPDDRTALLSSMNSTFQLFLSTKDYILKHDRLNNERNLKFLSNIENALSSMNFEGDMSRFKTYMDSETLTALSFISDHMGFIYDLHESKIDAEEITDLINEINNLVENITSSNLPGDVKSLLFKNLDLIRASLISYKISGVEGMKTALEQTIGSLFMNNEVITPVAQDENVKGIFNIIDRMNTVLSTGVAVKDLVGPIIGLLLK
;
A
#
# COMPACT_ATOMS: atom_id res chain seq x y z
N MET A 1 11.77 8.28 -2.62
CA MET A 1 10.82 7.45 -1.84
C MET A 1 9.78 8.38 -1.24
N GLU A 2 8.54 7.92 -1.15
CA GLU A 2 7.49 8.71 -0.52
C GLU A 2 7.70 8.84 0.98
N ASN A 3 7.18 9.92 1.56
CA ASN A 3 7.29 10.17 2.99
C ASN A 3 6.18 9.41 3.76
N PRO A 4 6.51 8.36 4.54
CA PRO A 4 5.50 7.58 5.24
C PRO A 4 4.77 8.41 6.32
N ALA A 5 5.45 9.41 6.91
CA ALA A 5 4.84 10.29 7.90
C ALA A 5 3.81 11.23 7.27
N SER A 6 4.04 11.71 6.04
CA SER A 6 3.06 12.54 5.31
C SER A 6 1.77 11.77 5.02
N LYS A 7 1.91 10.51 4.57
CA LYS A 7 0.75 9.64 4.30
C LYS A 7 0.00 9.30 5.57
N LEU A 8 0.73 8.94 6.62
CA LEU A 8 0.13 8.68 7.93
C LEU A 8 -0.64 9.91 8.45
N HIS A 9 -0.04 11.11 8.33
CA HIS A 9 -0.69 12.36 8.69
C HIS A 9 -1.99 12.56 7.91
N THR A 10 -1.97 12.34 6.60
CA THR A 10 -3.15 12.48 5.74
C THR A 10 -4.30 11.57 6.21
N LEU A 11 -4.04 10.28 6.41
CA LEU A 11 -5.05 9.31 6.86
C LEU A 11 -5.60 9.65 8.26
N LEU A 12 -4.71 9.97 9.21
CA LEU A 12 -5.11 10.32 10.58
C LEU A 12 -5.89 11.63 10.63
N ASN A 13 -5.52 12.61 9.81
CA ASN A 13 -6.23 13.89 9.71
C ASN A 13 -7.61 13.72 9.08
N GLU A 14 -7.76 12.90 8.03
CA GLU A 14 -9.08 12.56 7.47
C GLU A 14 -9.97 11.90 8.53
N ALA A 15 -9.47 10.88 9.25
CA ALA A 15 -10.20 10.20 10.32
C ALA A 15 -10.60 11.16 11.45
N TYR A 16 -9.68 12.00 11.92
CA TYR A 16 -9.95 12.99 12.96
C TYR A 16 -11.00 14.03 12.55
N ASN A 17 -10.94 14.52 11.31
CA ASN A 17 -11.90 15.49 10.79
C ASN A 17 -13.30 14.88 10.61
N ASP A 18 -13.40 13.61 10.24
CA ASP A 18 -14.68 12.89 10.21
C ASP A 18 -15.28 12.78 11.61
N CYS A 19 -14.45 12.42 12.60
CA CYS A 19 -14.85 12.34 14.01
C CYS A 19 -15.35 13.67 14.58
N ARG A 20 -14.75 14.81 14.20
CA ARG A 20 -15.15 16.15 14.70
C ARG A 20 -16.48 16.64 14.15
N LYS A 21 -16.88 16.19 12.95
CA LYS A 21 -18.11 16.64 12.30
C LYS A 21 -19.37 15.97 12.88
N ALA A 22 -19.22 14.82 13.54
CA ALA A 22 -20.33 14.10 14.16
C ALA A 22 -20.78 14.80 15.45
N SER A 23 -21.94 15.47 15.40
CA SER A 23 -22.39 16.44 16.41
C SER A 23 -23.14 15.85 17.62
N SER A 24 -23.26 14.53 17.80
CA SER A 24 -23.91 13.98 19.02
C SER A 24 -23.80 12.48 19.27
N HIS A 25 -23.40 11.67 18.29
CA HIS A 25 -23.26 10.22 18.46
C HIS A 25 -21.83 9.83 18.11
N ASN A 26 -21.22 9.02 18.96
CA ASN A 26 -19.88 8.53 18.79
C ASN A 26 -19.73 7.89 17.39
N THR A 27 -18.89 8.47 16.54
CA THR A 27 -18.71 8.04 15.15
C THR A 27 -18.26 6.58 15.11
N SER A 28 -18.93 5.77 14.27
CA SER A 28 -18.60 4.36 14.07
C SER A 28 -17.17 4.22 13.56
N TYR A 29 -16.38 3.37 14.22
CA TYR A 29 -15.00 3.08 13.80
C TYR A 29 -14.97 2.56 12.36
N ARG A 30 -15.87 1.61 12.06
CA ARG A 30 -15.96 0.95 10.76
C ARG A 30 -16.30 1.95 9.66
N GLU A 31 -17.30 2.78 9.88
CA GLU A 31 -17.75 3.77 8.89
C GLU A 31 -16.68 4.84 8.64
N THR A 32 -16.06 5.37 9.70
CA THR A 32 -15.01 6.39 9.56
C THR A 32 -13.84 5.85 8.75
N TRP A 33 -13.31 4.67 9.11
CA TRP A 33 -12.15 4.13 8.41
C TRP A 33 -12.49 3.64 7.00
N ALA A 34 -13.66 3.03 6.79
CA ALA A 34 -14.10 2.65 5.44
C ALA A 34 -14.17 3.88 4.52
N LYS A 35 -14.68 5.01 5.03
CA LYS A 35 -14.71 6.28 4.31
C LYS A 35 -13.33 6.85 4.03
N VAL A 36 -12.41 6.83 5.02
CA VAL A 36 -11.01 7.27 4.83
C VAL A 36 -10.32 6.43 3.75
N PHE A 37 -10.56 5.12 3.73
CA PHE A 37 -9.95 4.22 2.76
C PHE A 37 -10.67 4.16 1.41
N GLY A 38 -11.92 4.62 1.34
CA GLY A 38 -12.75 4.54 0.12
C GLY A 38 -13.21 3.12 -0.19
N ILE A 39 -13.47 2.32 0.83
CA ILE A 39 -13.90 0.92 0.72
C ILE A 39 -15.32 0.72 1.26
N ASP A 40 -15.92 -0.43 0.94
CA ASP A 40 -17.19 -0.84 1.53
C ASP A 40 -17.03 -1.09 3.04
N PRO A 41 -17.82 -0.47 3.94
CA PRO A 41 -17.76 -0.73 5.38
C PRO A 41 -18.07 -2.18 5.76
N ASP A 42 -18.79 -2.93 4.93
CA ASP A 42 -19.10 -4.35 5.20
C ASP A 42 -18.00 -5.30 4.68
N ASP A 43 -17.03 -4.81 3.89
CA ASP A 43 -15.83 -5.56 3.52
C ASP A 43 -14.80 -5.55 4.65
N ARG A 44 -15.01 -6.44 5.62
CA ARG A 44 -14.14 -6.60 6.79
C ARG A 44 -12.70 -6.96 6.42
N THR A 45 -12.49 -7.67 5.31
CA THR A 45 -11.15 -8.09 4.87
C THR A 45 -10.39 -6.90 4.29
N ALA A 46 -11.02 -6.10 3.45
CA ALA A 46 -10.44 -4.87 2.93
C ALA A 46 -10.15 -3.87 4.06
N LEU A 47 -11.05 -3.76 5.05
CA LEU A 47 -10.86 -2.87 6.19
C LEU A 47 -9.69 -3.29 7.07
N LEU A 48 -9.57 -4.58 7.38
CA LEU A 48 -8.45 -5.11 8.16
C LEU A 48 -7.12 -4.93 7.41
N SER A 49 -7.10 -5.19 6.11
CA SER A 49 -5.91 -5.04 5.27
C SER A 49 -5.47 -3.57 5.17
N SER A 50 -6.43 -2.67 5.07
CA SER A 50 -6.21 -1.21 5.05
C SER A 50 -5.63 -0.73 6.38
N MET A 51 -6.21 -1.16 7.51
CA MET A 51 -5.67 -0.86 8.84
C MET A 51 -4.26 -1.39 9.02
N ASN A 52 -3.97 -2.63 8.60
CA ASN A 52 -2.62 -3.18 8.63
C ASN A 52 -1.64 -2.30 7.84
N SER A 53 -2.04 -1.82 6.67
CA SER A 53 -1.24 -0.90 5.86
C SER A 53 -0.97 0.43 6.59
N THR A 54 -1.96 0.97 7.31
CA THR A 54 -1.76 2.13 8.19
C THR A 54 -0.77 1.84 9.32
N PHE A 55 -0.79 0.65 9.93
CA PHE A 55 0.22 0.25 10.91
C PHE A 55 1.62 0.17 10.29
N GLN A 56 1.76 -0.33 9.06
CA GLN A 56 3.06 -0.35 8.39
C GLN A 56 3.59 1.06 8.13
N LEU A 57 2.73 2.02 7.73
CA LEU A 57 3.13 3.43 7.63
C LEU A 57 3.64 3.99 8.97
N PHE A 58 2.95 3.67 10.07
CA PHE A 58 3.39 4.05 11.41
C PHE A 58 4.73 3.43 11.79
N LEU A 59 4.92 2.13 11.54
CA LEU A 59 6.18 1.44 11.85
C LEU A 59 7.34 2.00 11.03
N SER A 60 7.15 2.23 9.73
CA SER A 60 8.15 2.89 8.88
C SER A 60 8.47 4.30 9.39
N THR A 61 7.46 5.09 9.73
CA THR A 61 7.64 6.44 10.32
C THR A 61 8.46 6.38 11.61
N LYS A 62 8.12 5.46 12.52
CA LYS A 62 8.83 5.23 13.78
C LYS A 62 10.28 4.82 13.54
N ASP A 63 10.53 3.95 12.58
CA ASP A 63 11.87 3.49 12.21
C ASP A 63 12.77 4.64 11.69
N TYR A 64 12.27 5.46 10.77
CA TYR A 64 12.97 6.67 10.31
C TYR A 64 13.30 7.61 11.47
N ILE A 65 12.35 7.84 12.37
CA ILE A 65 12.55 8.72 13.52
C ILE A 65 13.64 8.17 14.45
N LEU A 66 13.61 6.87 14.76
CA LEU A 66 14.56 6.25 15.68
C LEU A 66 15.99 6.18 15.11
N LYS A 67 16.12 6.07 13.78
CA LYS A 67 17.41 5.94 13.09
C LYS A 67 18.19 7.25 12.91
N HIS A 68 17.64 8.40 13.26
CA HIS A 68 18.31 9.69 13.06
C HIS A 68 18.21 10.60 14.28
N ASP A 69 19.36 10.99 14.82
CA ASP A 69 19.49 11.72 16.09
C ASP A 69 18.65 12.99 16.19
N ARG A 70 18.50 13.74 15.08
CA ARG A 70 17.67 14.97 15.08
C ARG A 70 16.17 14.69 15.21
N LEU A 71 15.72 13.52 14.79
CA LEU A 71 14.32 13.09 14.89
C LEU A 71 14.08 12.30 16.18
N ASN A 72 15.05 11.51 16.62
CA ASN A 72 14.99 10.69 17.83
C ASN A 72 15.14 11.54 19.10
N ASN A 73 14.12 12.35 19.38
CA ASN A 73 14.05 13.20 20.56
C ASN A 73 12.75 12.95 21.34
N GLU A 74 12.78 13.27 22.64
CA GLU A 74 11.67 13.01 23.57
C GLU A 74 10.32 13.55 23.09
N ARG A 75 10.31 14.73 22.46
CA ARG A 75 9.09 15.36 21.93
C ARG A 75 8.48 14.49 20.84
N ASN A 76 9.26 14.08 19.85
CA ASN A 76 8.78 13.23 18.75
C ASN A 76 8.33 11.86 19.27
N LEU A 77 9.08 11.26 20.20
CA LEU A 77 8.73 9.97 20.80
C LEU A 77 7.40 10.02 21.57
N LYS A 78 7.12 11.13 22.29
CA LYS A 78 5.83 11.34 22.95
C LYS A 78 4.67 11.32 21.95
N PHE A 79 4.80 12.06 20.84
CA PHE A 79 3.75 12.09 19.81
C PHE A 79 3.60 10.75 19.09
N LEU A 80 4.69 10.02 18.85
CA LEU A 80 4.62 8.65 18.33
C LEU A 80 3.85 7.72 19.26
N SER A 81 4.06 7.83 20.58
CA SER A 81 3.30 7.03 21.55
C SER A 81 1.81 7.34 21.51
N ASN A 82 1.42 8.62 21.37
CA ASN A 82 0.02 9.00 21.18
C ASN A 82 -0.57 8.37 19.91
N ILE A 83 0.16 8.45 18.78
CA ILE A 83 -0.29 7.87 17.51
C ILE A 83 -0.42 6.33 17.62
N GLU A 84 0.54 5.66 18.25
CA GLU A 84 0.51 4.21 18.50
C GLU A 84 -0.72 3.81 19.33
N ASN A 85 -0.99 4.56 20.40
CA ASN A 85 -2.17 4.35 21.25
C ASN A 85 -3.48 4.59 20.48
N ALA A 86 -3.54 5.63 19.64
CA ALA A 86 -4.70 5.90 18.79
C ALA A 86 -4.96 4.75 17.80
N LEU A 87 -3.93 4.26 17.11
CA LEU A 87 -4.05 3.18 16.12
C LEU A 87 -4.34 1.82 16.77
N SER A 88 -3.72 1.52 17.92
CA SER A 88 -3.95 0.27 18.66
C SER A 88 -5.37 0.13 19.22
N SER A 89 -6.16 1.22 19.20
CA SER A 89 -7.52 1.28 19.69
C SER A 89 -8.57 0.77 18.69
N MET A 90 -8.22 -0.24 17.88
CA MET A 90 -9.10 -0.81 16.86
C MET A 90 -10.38 -1.35 17.48
N ASN A 91 -11.53 -0.90 17.00
CA ASN A 91 -12.84 -1.36 17.49
C ASN A 91 -13.88 -1.40 16.37
N PHE A 92 -13.80 -2.40 15.49
CA PHE A 92 -14.66 -2.50 14.31
C PHE A 92 -16.18 -2.47 14.59
N GLU A 93 -16.61 -2.88 15.78
CA GLU A 93 -18.02 -2.89 16.17
C GLU A 93 -18.40 -1.74 17.13
N GLY A 94 -17.47 -0.84 17.40
CA GLY A 94 -17.69 0.29 18.28
C GLY A 94 -17.32 1.62 17.64
N ASP A 95 -16.80 2.53 18.46
CA ASP A 95 -16.66 3.92 18.09
C ASP A 95 -15.23 4.46 18.15
N MET A 96 -15.08 5.69 17.69
CA MET A 96 -13.82 6.43 17.63
C MET A 96 -13.44 7.12 18.96
N SER A 97 -14.09 6.85 20.09
CA SER A 97 -13.84 7.54 21.37
C SER A 97 -12.40 7.40 21.86
N ARG A 98 -11.86 6.18 21.84
CA ARG A 98 -10.50 5.90 22.27
C ARG A 98 -9.47 6.49 21.30
N PHE A 99 -9.73 6.46 20.00
CA PHE A 99 -8.92 7.17 19.00
C PHE A 99 -8.83 8.67 19.31
N LYS A 100 -9.98 9.33 19.55
CA LYS A 100 -10.06 10.77 19.91
C LYS A 100 -9.37 11.11 21.23
N THR A 101 -9.15 10.14 22.12
CA THR A 101 -8.46 10.37 23.40
C THR A 101 -6.96 10.64 23.19
N TYR A 102 -6.38 10.02 22.16
CA TYR A 102 -4.95 10.13 21.85
C TYR A 102 -4.66 10.98 20.61
N MET A 103 -5.66 11.21 19.75
CA MET A 103 -5.53 11.99 18.53
C MET A 103 -6.24 13.34 18.66
N ASP A 104 -5.46 14.42 18.65
CA ASP A 104 -5.93 15.80 18.69
C ASP A 104 -5.20 16.68 17.66
N SER A 105 -5.56 17.96 17.60
CA SER A 105 -4.92 18.90 16.69
C SER A 105 -3.43 19.09 16.96
N GLU A 106 -2.99 18.99 18.22
CA GLU A 106 -1.57 19.11 18.57
C GLU A 106 -0.77 17.92 18.04
N THR A 107 -1.28 16.70 18.23
CA THR A 107 -0.66 15.46 17.76
C THR A 107 -0.58 15.42 16.23
N LEU A 108 -1.64 15.85 15.53
CA LEU A 108 -1.64 15.97 14.07
C LEU A 108 -0.63 17.02 13.58
N THR A 109 -0.61 18.19 14.22
CA THR A 109 0.35 19.26 13.88
C THR A 109 1.79 18.79 14.08
N ALA A 110 2.06 18.09 15.18
CA ALA A 110 3.37 17.51 15.45
C ALA A 110 3.77 16.49 14.39
N LEU A 111 2.85 15.60 13.98
CA LEU A 111 3.11 14.64 12.91
C LEU A 111 3.38 15.33 11.56
N SER A 112 2.68 16.41 11.25
CA SER A 112 2.96 17.23 10.06
C SER A 112 4.39 17.78 10.09
N PHE A 113 4.84 18.35 11.21
CA PHE A 113 6.21 18.85 11.34
C PHE A 113 7.26 17.73 11.31
N ILE A 114 6.96 16.58 11.91
CA ILE A 114 7.79 15.38 11.83
C ILE A 114 7.94 14.96 10.36
N SER A 115 6.83 14.95 9.62
CA SER A 115 6.82 14.67 8.19
C SER A 115 7.71 15.64 7.42
N ASP A 116 7.53 16.95 7.58
CA ASP A 116 8.35 17.95 6.88
C ASP A 116 9.84 17.76 7.18
N HIS A 117 10.19 17.57 8.45
CA HIS A 117 11.57 17.39 8.89
C HIS A 117 12.19 16.08 8.36
N MET A 118 11.42 14.99 8.32
CA MET A 118 11.80 13.74 7.68
C MET A 118 12.05 13.94 6.18
N GLY A 119 11.17 14.70 5.50
CA GLY A 119 11.33 15.07 4.10
C GLY A 119 12.67 15.74 3.82
N PHE A 120 13.05 16.72 4.66
CA PHE A 120 14.34 17.40 4.54
C PHE A 120 15.56 16.52 4.85
N ILE A 121 15.47 15.66 5.87
CA ILE A 121 16.60 14.82 6.30
C ILE A 121 16.90 13.70 5.31
N TYR A 122 15.85 13.08 4.77
CA TYR A 122 15.96 11.88 3.95
C TYR A 122 15.72 12.12 2.46
N ASP A 123 15.52 13.37 2.05
CA ASP A 123 15.20 13.75 0.67
C ASP A 123 13.97 13.00 0.13
N LEU A 124 12.92 12.95 0.95
CA LEU A 124 11.66 12.27 0.63
C LEU A 124 10.75 13.23 -0.11
N HIS A 125 10.17 12.76 -1.20
CA HIS A 125 9.25 13.55 -2.04
C HIS A 125 7.96 12.76 -2.25
N GLU A 126 6.83 13.46 -2.28
CA GLU A 126 5.57 12.85 -2.68
C GLU A 126 5.62 12.53 -4.17
N SER A 127 5.58 11.25 -4.52
CA SER A 127 5.31 10.81 -5.88
C SER A 127 3.81 10.87 -6.10
N LYS A 128 3.36 11.71 -7.03
CA LYS A 128 1.99 11.63 -7.53
C LYS A 128 1.97 10.66 -8.70
N ILE A 129 1.65 9.41 -8.42
CA ILE A 129 1.14 8.50 -9.45
C ILE A 129 -0.27 8.97 -9.83
N ASP A 130 -0.57 8.96 -11.12
CA ASP A 130 -1.88 9.33 -11.64
C ASP A 130 -2.93 8.27 -11.24
N ALA A 131 -4.09 8.74 -10.76
CA ALA A 131 -5.20 7.87 -10.41
C ALA A 131 -5.79 7.17 -11.66
N GLU A 132 -5.69 7.80 -12.84
CA GLU A 132 -6.09 7.20 -14.11
C GLU A 132 -5.19 5.99 -14.43
N GLU A 133 -3.87 6.14 -14.30
CA GLU A 133 -2.91 5.04 -14.52
C GLU A 133 -3.16 3.83 -13.60
N ILE A 134 -3.48 4.08 -12.32
CA ILE A 134 -3.83 3.03 -11.36
C ILE A 134 -5.12 2.32 -11.79
N THR A 135 -6.14 3.08 -12.19
CA THR A 135 -7.43 2.54 -12.62
C THR A 135 -7.27 1.68 -13.87
N ASP A 136 -6.49 2.15 -14.85
CA ASP A 136 -6.21 1.43 -16.08
C ASP A 136 -5.47 0.11 -15.81
N LEU A 137 -4.48 0.13 -14.92
CA LEU A 137 -3.74 -1.08 -14.56
C LEU A 137 -4.62 -2.11 -13.83
N ILE A 138 -5.54 -1.66 -12.97
CA ILE A 138 -6.54 -2.54 -12.34
C ILE A 138 -7.47 -3.16 -13.40
N ASN A 139 -7.95 -2.37 -14.36
CA ASN A 139 -8.82 -2.85 -15.43
C ASN A 139 -8.10 -3.89 -16.31
N GLU A 140 -6.84 -3.67 -16.67
CA GLU A 140 -6.05 -4.64 -17.41
C GLU A 140 -5.84 -5.94 -16.65
N ILE A 141 -5.60 -5.87 -15.33
CA ILE A 141 -5.50 -7.07 -14.49
C ILE A 141 -6.82 -7.85 -14.50
N ASN A 142 -7.95 -7.17 -14.35
CA ASN A 142 -9.26 -7.82 -14.37
C ASN A 142 -9.53 -8.53 -15.70
N ASN A 143 -9.24 -7.87 -16.83
CA ASN A 143 -9.35 -8.48 -18.16
C ASN A 143 -8.43 -9.70 -18.31
N LEU A 144 -7.19 -9.62 -17.81
CA LEU A 144 -6.26 -10.74 -17.87
C LEU A 144 -6.72 -11.92 -17.01
N VAL A 145 -7.32 -11.67 -15.85
CA VAL A 145 -7.92 -12.70 -14.99
C VAL A 145 -9.04 -13.44 -15.74
N GLU A 146 -9.90 -12.73 -16.46
CA GLU A 146 -10.96 -13.35 -17.28
C GLU A 146 -10.38 -14.22 -18.42
N ASN A 147 -9.34 -13.73 -19.10
CA ASN A 147 -8.66 -14.47 -20.16
C ASN A 147 -7.97 -15.74 -19.62
N ILE A 148 -7.27 -15.66 -18.49
CA ILE A 148 -6.65 -16.83 -17.83
C ILE A 148 -7.74 -17.84 -17.43
N THR A 149 -8.86 -17.38 -16.90
CA THR A 149 -9.97 -18.24 -16.48
C THR A 149 -10.46 -19.10 -17.63
N SER A 150 -10.67 -18.50 -18.80
CA SER A 150 -11.17 -19.15 -20.02
C SER A 150 -10.10 -19.90 -20.84
N SER A 151 -8.82 -19.72 -20.54
CA SER A 151 -7.70 -20.35 -21.26
C SER A 151 -7.58 -21.86 -21.05
N ASN A 152 -6.76 -22.51 -21.87
CA ASN A 152 -6.37 -23.93 -21.71
C ASN A 152 -5.09 -24.11 -20.88
N LEU A 153 -4.67 -23.09 -20.12
CA LEU A 153 -3.48 -23.18 -19.28
C LEU A 153 -3.63 -24.28 -18.21
N PRO A 154 -2.52 -24.96 -17.84
CA PRO A 154 -2.48 -25.87 -16.70
C PRO A 154 -3.01 -25.23 -15.41
N GLY A 155 -3.67 -26.01 -14.56
CA GLY A 155 -4.34 -25.49 -13.36
C GLY A 155 -3.37 -24.87 -12.34
N ASP A 156 -2.17 -25.43 -12.22
CA ASP A 156 -1.07 -24.90 -11.42
C ASP A 156 -0.55 -23.55 -11.97
N VAL A 157 -0.39 -23.42 -13.29
CA VAL A 157 -0.07 -22.14 -13.95
C VAL A 157 -1.16 -21.11 -13.66
N LYS A 158 -2.44 -21.45 -13.87
CA LYS A 158 -3.55 -20.53 -13.58
C LYS A 158 -3.53 -20.04 -12.14
N SER A 159 -3.37 -20.96 -11.18
CA SER A 159 -3.32 -20.63 -9.76
C SER A 159 -2.16 -19.69 -9.42
N LEU A 160 -0.98 -19.95 -10.00
CA LEU A 160 0.20 -19.10 -9.83
C LEU A 160 -0.03 -17.69 -10.41
N LEU A 161 -0.58 -17.59 -11.63
CA LEU A 161 -0.88 -16.29 -12.25
C LEU A 161 -1.92 -15.51 -11.45
N PHE A 162 -3.01 -16.14 -11.03
CA PHE A 162 -4.04 -15.49 -10.21
C PHE A 162 -3.48 -14.94 -8.90
N LYS A 163 -2.69 -15.74 -8.19
CA LYS A 163 -2.06 -15.31 -6.93
C LYS A 163 -1.23 -14.04 -7.11
N ASN A 164 -0.43 -13.97 -8.17
CA ASN A 164 0.43 -12.82 -8.44
C ASN A 164 -0.36 -11.60 -8.94
N LEU A 165 -1.38 -11.80 -9.79
CA LEU A 165 -2.26 -10.73 -10.26
C LEU A 165 -3.08 -10.13 -9.12
N ASP A 166 -3.60 -10.96 -8.21
CA ASP A 166 -4.32 -10.51 -7.03
C ASP A 166 -3.42 -9.70 -6.09
N LEU A 167 -2.15 -10.10 -5.94
CA LEU A 167 -1.17 -9.37 -5.15
C LEU A 167 -0.93 -7.96 -5.71
N ILE A 168 -0.72 -7.85 -7.03
CA ILE A 168 -0.55 -6.56 -7.71
C ILE A 168 -1.84 -5.73 -7.56
N ARG A 169 -3.00 -6.30 -7.87
CA ARG A 169 -4.30 -5.59 -7.78
C ARG A 169 -4.57 -5.06 -6.38
N ALA A 170 -4.34 -5.88 -5.36
CA ALA A 170 -4.48 -5.46 -3.97
C ALA A 170 -3.57 -4.28 -3.61
N SER A 171 -2.32 -4.30 -4.09
CA SER A 171 -1.37 -3.21 -3.87
C SER A 171 -1.84 -1.90 -4.52
N LEU A 172 -2.40 -1.95 -5.74
CA LEU A 172 -2.93 -0.81 -6.48
C LEU A 172 -4.15 -0.20 -5.77
N ILE A 173 -5.09 -1.04 -5.34
CA ILE A 173 -6.25 -0.60 -4.55
C ILE A 173 -5.79 0.07 -3.24
N SER A 174 -4.76 -0.50 -2.60
CA SER A 174 -4.23 0.03 -1.36
C SER A 174 -3.29 1.24 -1.53
N TYR A 175 -3.03 1.72 -2.75
CA TYR A 175 -2.02 2.75 -3.01
C TYR A 175 -2.23 4.04 -2.21
N LYS A 176 -3.50 4.45 -2.01
CA LYS A 176 -3.85 5.61 -1.16
C LYS A 176 -3.25 5.47 0.26
N ILE A 177 -3.06 4.24 0.72
CA ILE A 177 -2.58 3.89 2.06
C ILE A 177 -1.09 3.55 2.00
N SER A 178 -0.72 2.50 1.26
CA SER A 178 0.63 1.92 1.28
C SER A 178 1.62 2.63 0.35
N GLY A 179 1.13 3.41 -0.60
CA GLY A 179 1.96 4.17 -1.52
C GLY A 179 2.82 3.33 -2.45
N VAL A 180 3.87 3.98 -2.97
CA VAL A 180 4.87 3.39 -3.86
C VAL A 180 5.56 2.18 -3.22
N GLU A 181 5.81 2.21 -1.91
CA GLU A 181 6.46 1.09 -1.22
C GLU A 181 5.59 -0.17 -1.19
N GLY A 182 4.26 -0.02 -1.02
CA GLY A 182 3.33 -1.14 -1.10
C GLY A 182 3.30 -1.78 -2.49
N MET A 183 3.25 -0.94 -3.52
CA MET A 183 3.33 -1.37 -4.91
C MET A 183 4.67 -2.05 -5.23
N LYS A 184 5.79 -1.46 -4.81
CA LYS A 184 7.13 -2.03 -5.00
C LYS A 184 7.27 -3.40 -4.35
N THR A 185 6.80 -3.55 -3.12
CA THR A 185 6.82 -4.83 -2.40
C THR A 185 6.02 -5.91 -3.17
N ALA A 186 4.84 -5.56 -3.66
CA ALA A 186 4.01 -6.48 -4.45
C ALA A 186 4.68 -6.87 -5.78
N LEU A 187 5.35 -5.92 -6.44
CA LEU A 187 6.12 -6.17 -7.66
C LEU A 187 7.29 -7.12 -7.40
N GLU A 188 8.10 -6.87 -6.38
CA GLU A 188 9.23 -7.73 -5.98
C GLU A 188 8.77 -9.15 -5.62
N GLN A 189 7.69 -9.28 -4.86
CA GLN A 189 7.10 -10.57 -4.50
C GLN A 189 6.56 -11.32 -5.73
N THR A 190 5.94 -10.61 -6.67
CA THR A 190 5.44 -11.19 -7.92
C THR A 190 6.60 -11.73 -8.77
N ILE A 191 7.64 -10.91 -8.95
CA ILE A 191 8.84 -11.31 -9.70
C ILE A 191 9.51 -12.53 -9.04
N GLY A 192 9.69 -12.49 -7.73
CA GLY A 192 10.28 -13.61 -6.98
C GLY A 192 9.45 -14.89 -7.08
N SER A 193 8.12 -14.77 -6.98
CA SER A 193 7.16 -15.87 -7.12
C SER A 193 7.25 -16.52 -8.50
N LEU A 194 7.26 -15.74 -9.58
CA LEU A 194 7.41 -16.26 -10.95
C LEU A 194 8.78 -16.89 -11.18
N PHE A 195 9.84 -16.26 -10.69
CA PHE A 195 11.21 -16.77 -10.82
C PHE A 195 11.41 -18.11 -10.10
N MET A 196 10.86 -18.26 -8.88
CA MET A 196 10.92 -19.51 -8.11
C MET A 196 10.09 -20.65 -8.72
N ASN A 197 9.09 -20.33 -9.55
CA ASN A 197 8.23 -21.31 -10.21
C ASN A 197 8.48 -21.36 -11.73
N ASN A 198 9.70 -21.01 -12.17
CA ASN A 198 10.02 -20.93 -13.60
C ASN A 198 9.79 -22.26 -14.34
N GLU A 199 9.99 -23.41 -13.69
CA GLU A 199 9.82 -24.74 -14.30
C GLU A 199 8.38 -24.97 -14.80
N VAL A 200 7.41 -24.33 -14.15
CA VAL A 200 5.98 -24.40 -14.49
C VAL A 200 5.60 -23.34 -15.53
N ILE A 201 6.29 -22.19 -15.54
CA ILE A 201 6.03 -21.06 -16.44
C ILE A 201 6.69 -21.23 -17.81
N THR A 202 7.96 -21.65 -17.86
CA THR A 202 8.76 -21.73 -19.09
C THR A 202 8.09 -22.56 -20.19
N PRO A 203 7.47 -23.73 -19.93
CA PRO A 203 6.81 -24.51 -20.98
C PRO A 203 5.65 -23.79 -21.69
N VAL A 204 5.07 -22.78 -21.04
CA VAL A 204 3.91 -22.00 -21.52
C VAL A 204 4.24 -20.52 -21.69
N ALA A 205 5.52 -20.14 -21.67
CA ALA A 205 5.97 -18.74 -21.72
C ALA A 205 5.48 -17.97 -22.96
N GLN A 206 5.17 -18.69 -24.05
CA GLN A 206 4.66 -18.10 -25.29
C GLN A 206 3.15 -17.87 -25.30
N ASP A 207 2.41 -18.38 -24.30
CA ASP A 207 0.98 -18.12 -24.16
C ASP A 207 0.72 -16.63 -23.87
N GLU A 208 -0.27 -16.06 -24.55
CA GLU A 208 -0.58 -14.62 -24.45
C GLU A 208 -0.98 -14.21 -23.02
N ASN A 209 -1.57 -15.10 -22.22
CA ASN A 209 -1.90 -14.80 -20.84
C ASN A 209 -0.66 -14.76 -19.95
N VAL A 210 0.34 -15.61 -20.24
CA VAL A 210 1.62 -15.62 -19.53
C VAL A 210 2.43 -14.37 -19.92
N LYS A 211 2.41 -13.95 -21.18
CA LYS A 211 2.97 -12.63 -21.58
C LYS A 211 2.23 -11.48 -20.91
N GLY A 212 0.91 -11.60 -20.76
CA GLY A 212 0.06 -10.61 -20.10
C GLY A 212 0.55 -10.23 -18.71
N ILE A 213 0.93 -11.20 -17.87
CA ILE A 213 1.44 -10.88 -16.53
C ILE A 213 2.77 -10.11 -16.57
N PHE A 214 3.66 -10.42 -17.53
CA PHE A 214 4.91 -9.68 -17.70
C PHE A 214 4.66 -8.24 -18.19
N ASN A 215 3.65 -8.04 -19.03
CA ASN A 215 3.24 -6.69 -19.42
C ASN A 215 2.71 -5.89 -18.22
N ILE A 216 1.92 -6.50 -17.32
CA ILE A 216 1.48 -5.86 -16.07
C ILE A 216 2.68 -5.49 -15.20
N ILE A 217 3.65 -6.39 -15.05
CA ILE A 217 4.90 -6.14 -14.29
C ILE A 217 5.66 -4.93 -14.88
N ASP A 218 5.79 -4.87 -16.21
CA ASP A 218 6.50 -3.78 -16.89
C ASP A 218 5.78 -2.43 -16.77
N ARG A 219 4.45 -2.43 -16.94
CA ARG A 219 3.61 -1.24 -16.71
C ARG A 219 3.69 -0.77 -15.26
N MET A 220 3.57 -1.68 -14.29
CA MET A 220 3.69 -1.35 -12.87
C MET A 220 5.07 -0.76 -12.54
N ASN A 221 6.14 -1.32 -13.11
CA ASN A 221 7.49 -0.77 -12.98
C ASN A 221 7.61 0.65 -13.58
N THR A 222 6.98 0.88 -14.73
CA THR A 222 6.92 2.20 -15.38
C THR A 222 6.17 3.22 -14.53
N VAL A 223 5.04 2.82 -13.95
CA VAL A 223 4.27 3.66 -13.02
C VAL A 223 5.09 3.99 -11.76
N LEU A 224 5.86 3.02 -11.27
CA LEU A 224 6.65 3.22 -10.04
C LEU A 224 7.81 4.17 -10.22
N SER A 225 8.41 4.27 -11.42
CA SER A 225 9.52 5.15 -11.85
C SER A 225 10.30 5.86 -10.73
N THR A 226 10.74 5.07 -9.75
CA THR A 226 11.61 5.43 -8.65
C THR A 226 12.68 4.35 -8.60
N GLY A 227 13.84 4.66 -9.19
CA GLY A 227 15.07 3.90 -9.00
C GLY A 227 15.44 2.95 -10.13
N VAL A 228 16.63 3.20 -10.70
CA VAL A 228 17.38 2.37 -11.66
C VAL A 228 17.39 0.87 -11.29
N ALA A 229 17.35 0.54 -9.99
CA ALA A 229 17.49 -0.83 -9.48
C ALA A 229 16.37 -1.82 -9.87
N VAL A 230 15.11 -1.39 -9.99
CA VAL A 230 14.01 -2.32 -10.35
C VAL A 230 14.05 -2.65 -11.85
N LYS A 231 14.36 -1.65 -12.68
CA LYS A 231 14.54 -1.82 -14.13
C LYS A 231 15.66 -2.81 -14.45
N ASP A 232 16.74 -2.80 -13.67
CA ASP A 232 17.88 -3.71 -13.82
C ASP A 232 17.55 -5.18 -13.47
N LEU A 233 16.52 -5.43 -12.64
CA LEU A 233 16.07 -6.78 -12.27
C LEU A 233 15.04 -7.35 -13.27
N VAL A 234 14.12 -6.52 -13.74
CA VAL A 234 13.01 -6.95 -14.61
C VAL A 234 13.52 -7.45 -15.97
N GLY A 235 14.44 -6.72 -16.60
CA GLY A 235 14.96 -7.06 -17.93
C GLY A 235 15.61 -8.45 -18.02
N PRO A 236 16.58 -8.78 -17.16
CA PRO A 236 17.22 -10.10 -17.14
C PRO A 236 16.25 -11.24 -16.82
N ILE A 237 15.29 -11.03 -15.91
CA ILE A 237 14.33 -12.06 -15.51
C ILE A 237 13.35 -12.37 -16.63
N ILE A 238 12.81 -11.33 -17.29
CA ILE A 238 11.96 -11.51 -18.48
C ILE A 238 12.77 -12.23 -19.58
N GLY A 239 14.03 -11.86 -19.79
CA GLY A 239 14.92 -12.52 -20.76
C GLY A 239 15.28 -13.97 -20.41
N LEU A 240 15.21 -14.37 -19.14
CA LEU A 240 15.40 -15.76 -18.70
C LEU A 240 14.11 -16.59 -18.83
N LEU A 241 12.95 -15.97 -18.61
CA LEU A 241 11.66 -16.65 -18.61
C LEU A 241 11.01 -16.76 -19.99
N LEU A 242 11.28 -15.82 -20.91
CA LEU A 242 10.73 -15.79 -22.27
C LEU A 242 11.64 -16.38 -23.36
N LYS A 243 12.74 -17.05 -22.97
CA LYS A 243 13.64 -17.74 -23.90
C LYS A 243 13.14 -19.13 -24.29
#